data_AF-A0A8T7E0D8-F1
#
_entry.id   AF-A0A8T7E0D8-F1
#
_cell.length_a   1.000
_cell.length_b   1.000
_cell.length_c   1.000
_cell.angle_alpha   90.00
_cell.angle_beta   90.00
_cell.angle_gamma   90.00
#
_symmetry.space_group_name_H-M   'P 1'
#
loop_
_entity.id
_entity.type
_entity.pdbx_description
1 polymer ?
#
loop_
_entity_poly.entity_id
_entity_poly.type
_entity_poly.pdbx_seq_one_letter_code
_entity_poly.pdbx_strand_id
1 'polypeptide(L)'
;HLLLMFREDFEFAPEAPASHLAHSGESTQPLPSADKVVVDEVGGVSWTSDAEKELKKIPFFVRGKARRNTERFATDAGLATITLETLYDAKAHFAK
;
A
#
# COMPACT_ATOMS: atom_id res chain seq x y z
N HIS A 1 -18.78 -23.12 14.39
CA HIS A 1 -17.43 -23.52 13.93
C HIS A 1 -17.43 -23.67 12.42
N LEU A 2 -17.02 -22.63 11.68
CA LEU A 2 -16.68 -22.69 10.24
C LEU A 2 -15.67 -21.58 9.94
N LEU A 3 -14.50 -21.66 10.60
CA LEU A 3 -13.44 -20.66 10.60
C LEU A 3 -12.21 -21.16 9.83
N LEU A 4 -12.42 -21.80 8.66
CA LEU A 4 -11.34 -22.44 7.89
C LEU A 4 -11.42 -22.26 6.36
N MET A 5 -12.26 -21.38 5.81
CA MET A 5 -12.38 -21.24 4.34
C MET A 5 -11.44 -20.21 3.68
N PHE A 6 -10.36 -19.76 4.34
CA PHE A 6 -9.45 -18.73 3.78
C PHE A 6 -7.95 -19.03 3.95
N ARG A 7 -7.54 -20.25 3.64
CA ARG A 7 -6.13 -20.60 3.41
C ARG A 7 -6.18 -21.78 2.43
N GLU A 8 -6.13 -21.55 1.12
CA GLU A 8 -4.99 -21.97 0.30
C GLU A 8 -5.35 -21.68 -1.17
N ASP A 9 -5.14 -20.45 -1.65
CA ASP A 9 -5.04 -20.25 -3.09
C ASP A 9 -3.92 -19.25 -3.36
N PHE A 10 -2.72 -19.82 -3.48
CA PHE A 10 -1.44 -19.13 -3.65
C PHE A 10 -1.00 -19.23 -5.11
N GLU A 11 -1.89 -19.23 -6.10
CA GLU A 11 -1.43 -19.55 -7.46
C GLU A 11 -2.28 -19.03 -8.62
N PHE A 12 -2.58 -17.73 -8.72
CA PHE A 12 -2.82 -17.13 -10.05
C PHE A 12 -2.31 -15.68 -10.12
N ALA A 13 -1.01 -15.55 -10.36
CA ALA A 13 -0.40 -14.32 -10.84
C ALA A 13 -0.65 -14.17 -12.36
N PRO A 14 -0.82 -12.94 -12.88
CA PRO A 14 -0.43 -12.63 -14.24
C PRO A 14 0.78 -11.69 -14.21
N GLU A 15 1.95 -12.26 -13.95
CA GLU A 15 3.25 -11.62 -14.22
C GLU A 15 3.90 -12.39 -15.37
N ALA A 16 3.75 -11.90 -16.60
CA ALA A 16 4.73 -12.12 -17.66
C ALA A 16 4.57 -11.04 -18.76
N PRO A 17 5.52 -10.09 -18.84
CA PRO A 17 5.58 -9.07 -19.89
C PRO A 17 6.04 -9.66 -21.23
N ALA A 18 5.59 -9.04 -22.32
CA ALA A 18 6.02 -9.39 -23.67
C ALA A 18 7.55 -9.26 -23.81
N SER A 19 8.17 -10.38 -24.20
CA SER A 19 9.60 -10.59 -24.38
C SER A 19 10.25 -9.58 -25.33
N HIS A 20 11.08 -8.69 -24.79
CA HIS A 20 12.14 -8.03 -25.55
C HIS A 20 13.50 -8.47 -24.99
N LEU A 21 14.18 -9.30 -25.79
CA LEU A 21 15.64 -9.36 -25.99
C LEU A 21 16.55 -9.52 -24.75
N ALA A 22 17.01 -10.78 -24.59
CA ALA A 22 18.40 -11.21 -24.37
C ALA A 22 19.23 -10.57 -23.23
N HIS A 23 19.32 -11.33 -22.13
CA HIS A 23 20.53 -11.69 -21.38
C HIS A 23 21.81 -10.86 -21.55
N SER A 24 22.30 -10.28 -20.45
CA SER A 24 23.58 -10.67 -19.80
C SER A 24 23.87 -9.76 -18.60
N GLY A 25 24.35 -10.35 -17.50
CA GLY A 25 25.24 -9.65 -16.58
C GLY A 25 24.75 -9.50 -15.14
N GLU A 26 25.18 -10.45 -14.32
CA GLU A 26 25.88 -10.22 -13.05
C GLU A 26 25.13 -9.60 -11.84
N SER A 27 24.93 -10.47 -10.85
CA SER A 27 24.98 -10.23 -9.39
C SER A 27 25.16 -8.80 -8.89
N THR A 28 24.22 -8.31 -8.09
CA THR A 28 24.47 -7.85 -6.71
C THR A 28 23.15 -7.83 -5.94
N GLN A 29 23.03 -8.57 -4.83
CA GLN A 29 22.00 -8.29 -3.83
C GLN A 29 22.31 -6.95 -3.17
N PRO A 30 21.30 -6.10 -2.93
CA PRO A 30 20.95 -5.85 -1.54
C PRO A 30 19.44 -5.75 -1.28
N LEU A 31 18.99 -6.32 -0.16
CA LEU A 31 17.76 -5.92 0.55
C LEU A 31 18.05 -4.62 1.33
N PRO A 32 17.04 -3.83 1.78
CA PRO A 32 15.73 -3.52 1.21
C PRO A 32 15.60 -1.99 1.00
N SER A 33 15.36 -1.51 -0.22
CA SER A 33 15.03 -0.08 -0.41
C SER A 33 13.55 0.15 -0.13
N ALA A 34 13.29 0.63 1.09
CA ALA A 34 12.16 1.48 1.37
C ALA A 34 12.14 2.66 0.38
N ASP A 35 10.93 3.09 0.05
CA ASP A 35 10.61 4.31 -0.70
C ASP A 35 10.96 4.35 -2.19
N LYS A 36 10.04 3.81 -3.01
CA LYS A 36 9.70 4.48 -4.26
C LYS A 36 8.60 5.49 -3.99
N VAL A 37 9.00 6.68 -3.55
CA VAL A 37 8.12 7.86 -3.50
C VAL A 37 7.76 8.23 -4.94
N VAL A 38 6.54 7.88 -5.36
CA VAL A 38 5.94 8.46 -6.56
C VAL A 38 5.21 9.72 -6.07
N VAL A 39 5.92 10.85 -6.02
CA VAL A 39 5.34 12.15 -5.66
C VAL A 39 4.55 12.67 -6.85
N ASP A 40 3.23 12.49 -6.81
CA ASP A 40 2.30 13.31 -7.58
C ASP A 40 2.10 14.61 -6.78
N GLU A 41 2.85 15.64 -7.16
CA GLU A 41 2.89 16.97 -6.52
C GLU A 41 1.59 17.73 -6.75
N VAL A 42 0.56 17.41 -5.96
CA VAL A 42 -0.64 18.24 -5.80
C VAL A 42 -0.84 18.55 -4.32
N GLY A 43 0.09 19.31 -3.72
CA GLY A 43 -0.09 20.05 -2.46
C GLY A 43 -0.80 19.30 -1.31
N GLY A 44 -0.60 17.99 -1.20
CA GLY A 44 -1.35 17.10 -0.32
C GLY A 44 -0.48 15.94 0.17
N VAL A 45 -0.96 15.26 1.21
CA VAL A 45 -0.24 14.15 1.84
C VAL A 45 -0.06 13.01 0.82
N SER A 46 1.19 12.61 0.62
CA SER A 46 1.55 11.53 -0.31
C SER A 46 1.24 10.15 0.28
N TRP A 47 0.91 9.17 -0.56
CA TRP A 47 0.67 7.78 -0.12
C TRP A 47 1.79 6.87 -0.61
N THR A 48 2.29 5.99 0.25
CA THR A 48 3.20 4.94 -0.20
C THR A 48 2.42 3.86 -0.96
N SER A 49 3.10 3.19 -1.90
CA SER A 49 2.50 2.09 -2.68
C SER A 49 1.88 1.01 -1.80
N ASP A 50 2.49 0.70 -0.66
CA ASP A 50 1.99 -0.34 0.25
C ASP A 50 0.77 0.13 1.05
N ALA A 51 0.73 1.41 1.46
CA ALA A 51 -0.45 1.99 2.09
C ALA A 51 -1.64 2.02 1.11
N GLU A 52 -1.42 2.32 -0.17
CA GLU A 52 -2.47 2.27 -1.20
C GLU A 52 -2.99 0.86 -1.44
N LYS A 53 -2.10 -0.14 -1.50
CA LYS A 53 -2.51 -1.56 -1.62
C LYS A 53 -3.36 -1.99 -0.44
N GLU A 54 -2.98 -1.61 0.78
CA GLU A 54 -3.75 -1.93 1.98
C GLU A 54 -5.11 -1.22 1.98
N LEU A 55 -5.15 0.05 1.60
CA LEU A 55 -6.39 0.82 1.44
C LEU A 55 -7.34 0.16 0.42
N LYS A 56 -6.81 -0.45 -0.65
CA LYS A 56 -7.64 -1.18 -1.66
C LYS A 56 -8.32 -2.42 -1.08
N LYS A 57 -7.81 -3.03 -0.01
CA LYS A 57 -8.49 -4.15 0.69
C LYS A 57 -9.76 -3.73 1.41
N ILE A 58 -9.92 -2.43 1.70
CA ILE A 58 -11.12 -1.88 2.32
C ILE A 58 -12.28 -1.89 1.29
N PRO A 59 -13.47 -2.38 1.65
CA PRO A 59 -14.64 -2.38 0.76
C PRO A 59 -14.94 -0.98 0.21
N PHE A 60 -15.28 -0.88 -1.08
CA PHE A 60 -15.37 0.40 -1.78
C PHE A 60 -16.32 1.42 -1.11
N PHE A 61 -17.42 0.95 -0.53
CA PHE A 61 -18.43 1.78 0.14
C PHE A 61 -17.92 2.46 1.42
N VAL A 62 -16.85 1.96 2.03
CA VAL A 62 -16.18 2.58 3.19
C VAL A 62 -14.79 3.12 2.88
N ARG A 63 -14.17 2.70 1.76
CA ARG A 63 -12.81 3.08 1.37
C ARG A 63 -12.61 4.60 1.33
N GLY A 64 -13.56 5.34 0.76
CA GLY A 64 -13.47 6.81 0.68
C GLY A 64 -13.51 7.51 2.05
N LYS A 65 -14.16 6.90 3.06
CA LYS A 65 -14.12 7.39 4.45
C LYS A 65 -12.78 7.06 5.09
N ALA A 66 -12.30 5.81 4.92
CA ALA A 66 -11.00 5.39 5.44
C ALA A 66 -9.87 6.29 4.92
N ARG A 67 -9.82 6.55 3.61
CA ARG A 67 -8.82 7.44 2.99
C ARG A 67 -8.80 8.82 3.63
N ARG A 68 -9.95 9.50 3.70
CA ARG A 68 -10.07 10.84 4.30
C ARG A 68 -9.69 10.87 5.77
N ASN A 69 -10.05 9.83 6.53
CA ASN A 69 -9.66 9.73 7.94
C ASN A 69 -8.15 9.62 8.08
N THR A 70 -7.48 8.84 7.23
CA THR A 70 -6.02 8.71 7.23
C THR A 70 -5.31 9.98 6.77
N GLU A 71 -5.80 10.64 5.72
CA GLU A 71 -5.28 11.93 5.26
C GLU A 71 -5.41 13.01 6.34
N ARG A 72 -6.54 13.05 7.03
CA ARG A 72 -6.74 13.94 8.17
C ARG A 72 -5.81 13.62 9.32
N PHE A 73 -5.68 12.34 9.69
CA PHE A 73 -4.76 11.92 10.73
C PHE A 73 -3.31 12.34 10.42
N ALA A 74 -2.87 12.10 9.19
CA ALA A 74 -1.53 12.48 8.74
C ALA A 74 -1.33 14.00 8.79
N THR A 75 -2.32 14.78 8.34
CA THR A 75 -2.27 16.26 8.40
C THR A 75 -2.20 16.75 9.85
N ASP A 76 -3.05 16.22 10.73
CA ASP A 76 -3.09 16.58 12.15
C ASP A 76 -1.79 16.18 12.88
N ALA A 77 -1.13 15.10 12.44
CA ALA A 77 0.17 14.63 12.93
C ALA A 77 1.37 15.30 12.26
N GLY A 78 1.17 16.18 11.26
CA GLY A 78 2.25 16.82 10.51
C GLY A 78 3.04 15.88 9.59
N LEU A 79 2.45 14.76 9.18
CA LEU A 79 3.06 13.77 8.30
C LEU A 79 2.79 14.12 6.83
N ALA A 80 3.87 14.24 6.05
CA ALA A 80 3.79 14.48 4.60
C ALA A 80 3.57 13.19 3.78
N THR A 81 3.76 12.03 4.40
CA THR A 81 3.65 10.72 3.75
C THR A 81 2.85 9.76 4.62
N ILE A 82 1.83 9.14 4.04
CA ILE A 82 1.01 8.07 4.63
C ILE A 82 1.68 6.75 4.31
N THR A 83 2.28 6.17 5.34
CA THR A 83 2.81 4.82 5.30
C THR A 83 1.73 3.82 5.75
N LEU A 84 2.07 2.54 5.67
CA LEU A 84 1.21 1.47 6.18
C LEU A 84 0.95 1.63 7.69
N GLU A 85 1.95 2.08 8.44
CA GLU A 85 1.84 2.37 9.88
C GLU A 85 0.84 3.50 10.14
N THR A 86 0.97 4.62 9.42
CA THR A 86 0.03 5.75 9.52
C THR A 86 -1.41 5.34 9.21
N LEU A 87 -1.62 4.43 8.25
CA LEU A 87 -2.95 3.88 7.95
C LEU A 87 -3.54 3.11 9.13
N TYR A 88 -2.74 2.28 9.79
CA TYR A 88 -3.18 1.51 10.96
C TYR A 88 -3.44 2.39 12.19
N ASP A 89 -2.57 3.37 12.44
CA ASP A 89 -2.75 4.34 13.52
C ASP A 89 -4.03 5.15 13.33
N ALA A 90 -4.26 5.65 12.11
CA ALA A 90 -5.49 6.35 11.76
C ALA A 90 -6.72 5.44 11.96
N LYS A 91 -6.64 4.17 11.56
CA LYS A 91 -7.74 3.21 11.78
C LYS A 91 -8.05 3.06 13.27
N ALA A 92 -7.03 2.95 14.12
CA ALA A 92 -7.22 2.85 15.57
C ALA A 92 -7.81 4.14 16.16
N HIS A 93 -7.36 5.31 15.69
CA HIS A 93 -7.85 6.62 16.12
C HIS A 93 -9.34 6.84 15.79
N PHE A 94 -9.80 6.39 14.62
CA PHE A 94 -11.17 6.60 14.13
C PHE A 94 -12.11 5.40 14.30
N ALA A 95 -11.69 4.33 14.95
CA ALA A 95 -12.52 3.14 15.22
C ALA A 95 -13.57 3.34 16.34
N LYS A 96 -13.74 4.58 16.81
CA LYS A 96 -14.62 4.95 17.92
C LYS A 96 -16.03 5.33 17.45
#